data_AF-A0A7W5UKG9-F1
#
_entry.id   AF-A0A7W5UKG9-F1
#
_cell.length_a   1.000
_cell.length_b   1.000
_cell.length_c   1.000
_cell.angle_alpha   90.00
_cell.angle_beta   90.00
_cell.angle_gamma   90.00
#
_symmetry.space_group_name_H-M   'P 1'
#
loop_
_entity.id
_entity.type
_entity.pdbx_description
1 polymer ?
#
loop_
_entity_poly.entity_id
_entity_poly.type
_entity_poly.pdbx_seq_one_letter_code
_entity_poly.pdbx_strand_id
1 'polypeptide(L)'
;MQYHSLFLDSLASVLSHPALWLPLMLLFVYVLIRNNNLQELLLIFVLLFATVLLANQGIYILQSYFSPSTLSKTAVILALNYHREGVGLLAILIPAAPAVGIFLAFLVRHRNLMLCLAAWSLLNSWTRLYLSIVSPLEWGSEFIGELLLGSLMYILFLKLHKRINSSHLVRIHAVRTLTGYSEADVRLIVLGHALTFLLIAFLAFLS
;
A
#
# COMPACT_ATOMS: atom_id res chain seq x y z
N MET A 1 -23.29 -13.32 15.46
CA MET A 1 -23.58 -14.17 14.29
C MET A 1 -22.47 -13.96 13.29
N GLN A 2 -21.50 -14.89 13.20
CA GLN A 2 -20.45 -14.84 12.19
C GLN A 2 -21.00 -15.52 10.92
N TYR A 3 -21.13 -14.75 9.84
CA TYR A 3 -21.45 -15.28 8.52
C TYR A 3 -20.16 -15.82 7.90
N HIS A 4 -19.76 -17.04 8.28
CA HIS A 4 -18.61 -17.71 7.69
C HIS A 4 -19.03 -18.40 6.40
N SER A 5 -18.75 -17.76 5.28
CA SER A 5 -18.77 -18.43 3.98
C SER A 5 -17.41 -19.10 3.80
N LEU A 6 -17.40 -20.40 3.50
CA LEU A 6 -16.16 -21.16 3.22
C LEU A 6 -15.28 -20.44 2.20
N PHE A 7 -15.89 -19.82 1.20
CA PHE A 7 -15.19 -19.01 0.21
C PHE A 7 -14.53 -17.76 0.81
N LEU A 8 -15.18 -17.07 1.76
CA LEU A 8 -14.61 -15.86 2.38
C LEU A 8 -13.46 -16.21 3.33
N ASP A 9 -13.53 -17.35 4.03
CA ASP A 9 -12.43 -17.86 4.85
C ASP A 9 -11.21 -18.21 3.99
N SER A 10 -11.47 -18.92 2.89
CA SER A 10 -10.49 -19.29 1.88
C SER A 10 -9.84 -18.04 1.23
N LEU A 11 -10.67 -17.06 0.86
CA LEU A 11 -10.23 -15.78 0.30
C LEU A 11 -9.36 -14.99 1.27
N ALA A 12 -9.77 -14.88 2.54
CA ALA A 12 -9.00 -14.17 3.57
C ALA A 12 -7.64 -14.85 3.80
N SER A 13 -7.61 -16.19 3.84
CA SER A 13 -6.38 -16.96 3.96
C SER A 13 -5.42 -16.69 2.78
N VAL A 14 -5.91 -16.80 1.54
CA VAL A 14 -5.11 -16.54 0.33
C VAL A 14 -4.58 -15.11 0.34
N LEU A 15 -5.44 -14.11 0.55
CA LEU A 15 -5.04 -12.69 0.57
C LEU A 15 -3.97 -12.35 1.61
N SER A 16 -3.93 -13.07 2.74
CA SER A 16 -2.92 -12.88 3.79
C SER A 16 -1.51 -13.38 3.40
N HIS A 17 -1.35 -14.07 2.27
CA HIS A 17 -0.03 -14.51 1.81
C HIS A 17 0.72 -13.37 1.09
N PRO A 18 1.80 -12.81 1.68
CA PRO A 18 2.52 -11.66 1.09
C PRO A 18 3.19 -12.00 -0.24
N ALA A 19 3.54 -13.27 -0.46
CA ALA A 19 4.20 -13.75 -1.67
C ALA A 19 3.35 -13.54 -2.95
N LEU A 20 2.01 -13.52 -2.84
CA LEU A 20 1.10 -13.30 -3.97
C LEU A 20 1.24 -11.90 -4.59
N TRP A 21 1.71 -10.93 -3.79
CA TRP A 21 1.89 -9.56 -4.23
C TRP A 21 3.26 -9.31 -4.85
N LEU A 22 4.24 -10.22 -4.70
CA LEU A 22 5.60 -10.04 -5.22
C LEU A 22 5.65 -9.75 -6.73
N PRO A 23 4.93 -10.48 -7.61
CA PRO A 23 4.95 -10.18 -9.04
C PRO A 23 4.47 -8.76 -9.35
N LEU A 24 3.46 -8.32 -8.62
CA LEU A 24 2.91 -6.98 -8.75
C LEU A 24 3.90 -5.91 -8.27
N MET A 25 4.58 -6.13 -7.15
CA MET A 25 5.62 -5.24 -6.63
C MET A 25 6.78 -5.10 -7.63
N LEU A 26 7.22 -6.21 -8.24
CA LEU A 26 8.26 -6.20 -9.28
C LEU A 26 7.83 -5.40 -10.51
N LEU A 27 6.56 -5.52 -10.93
CA LEU A 27 5.98 -4.72 -12.02
C LEU A 27 6.00 -3.22 -11.70
N PHE A 28 5.62 -2.82 -10.48
CA PHE A 28 5.73 -1.43 -10.04
C PHE A 28 7.18 -0.93 -10.10
N VAL A 29 8.13 -1.68 -9.54
CA VAL A 29 9.55 -1.32 -9.58
C VAL A 29 10.04 -1.16 -11.02
N TYR A 30 9.69 -2.09 -11.91
CA TYR A 30 10.04 -2.02 -13.33
C TYR A 30 9.51 -0.74 -13.99
N VAL A 31 8.23 -0.41 -13.80
CA VAL A 31 7.62 0.80 -14.39
C VAL A 31 8.23 2.07 -13.80
N LEU A 32 8.52 2.10 -12.50
CA LEU A 32 9.18 3.22 -11.84
C LEU A 32 10.58 3.45 -12.42
N ILE A 33 11.39 2.40 -12.58
CA ILE A 33 12.72 2.51 -13.19
C ILE A 33 12.64 3.00 -14.63
N ARG A 34 11.66 2.52 -15.40
CA ARG A 34 11.53 2.87 -16.83
C ARG A 34 11.06 4.31 -17.06
N ASN A 35 10.30 4.88 -16.13
CA ASN A 35 9.62 6.17 -16.32
C ASN A 35 10.23 7.33 -15.52
N ASN A 36 11.15 7.07 -14.59
CA ASN A 36 11.75 8.11 -13.75
C ASN A 36 13.28 8.11 -13.88
N ASN A 37 13.89 9.27 -13.63
CA ASN A 37 15.35 9.38 -13.51
C ASN A 37 15.83 8.77 -12.19
N LEU A 38 17.13 8.44 -12.09
CA LEU A 38 17.71 7.83 -10.88
C LEU A 38 17.45 8.66 -9.60
N GLN A 39 17.52 9.99 -9.66
CA GLN A 39 17.27 10.86 -8.51
C GLN A 39 15.80 10.81 -8.06
N GLU A 40 14.86 10.85 -9.01
CA GLU A 40 13.42 10.73 -8.75
C GLU A 40 13.08 9.35 -8.21
N LEU A 41 13.65 8.30 -8.81
CA LEU A 41 13.50 6.93 -8.38
C LEU A 41 13.96 6.73 -6.93
N LEU A 42 15.14 7.25 -6.58
CA LEU A 42 15.65 7.21 -5.21
C LEU A 42 14.74 7.96 -4.25
N LEU A 43 14.26 9.15 -4.62
CA LEU A 43 13.31 9.91 -3.81
C LEU A 43 12.00 9.14 -3.60
N ILE A 44 11.45 8.52 -4.65
CA ILE A 44 10.25 7.69 -4.58
C ILE A 44 10.45 6.52 -3.63
N PHE A 45 11.57 5.80 -3.72
CA PHE A 45 11.86 4.68 -2.83
C PHE A 45 12.04 5.11 -1.38
N VAL A 46 12.75 6.20 -1.12
CA VAL A 46 12.93 6.74 0.23
C VAL A 46 11.58 7.14 0.84
N LEU A 47 10.72 7.80 0.06
CA LEU A 47 9.39 8.20 0.53
C LEU A 47 8.45 7.00 0.72
N LEU A 48 8.49 6.00 -0.16
CA LEU A 48 7.74 4.75 0.02
C LEU A 48 8.18 4.01 1.28
N PHE A 49 9.49 3.89 1.49
CA PHE A 49 10.05 3.27 2.69
C PHE A 49 9.65 4.03 3.96
N ALA A 50 9.77 5.36 3.95
CA ALA A 50 9.32 6.21 5.04
C ALA A 50 7.80 6.08 5.28
N THR A 51 7.00 5.98 4.22
CA THR A 51 5.54 5.78 4.32
C THR A 51 5.21 4.49 5.06
N VAL A 52 5.84 3.38 4.67
CA VAL A 52 5.62 2.07 5.30
C VAL A 52 6.06 2.10 6.78
N LEU A 53 7.23 2.68 7.07
CA LEU A 53 7.70 2.84 8.45
C LEU A 53 6.74 3.66 9.32
N LEU A 54 6.30 4.81 8.81
CA LEU A 54 5.42 5.73 9.55
C LEU A 54 4.01 5.16 9.72
N ALA A 55 3.49 4.43 8.73
CA ALA A 55 2.20 3.76 8.87
C ALA A 55 2.26 2.66 9.94
N ASN A 56 3.29 1.82 9.91
CA ASN A 56 3.42 0.67 10.81
C ASN A 56 3.82 1.04 12.25
N GLN A 57 4.50 2.17 12.47
CA GLN A 57 5.00 2.56 13.80
C GLN A 57 4.39 3.87 14.29
N GLY A 58 4.20 4.84 13.40
CA GLY A 58 3.78 6.20 13.73
C GLY A 58 2.32 6.28 14.19
N ILE A 59 1.42 5.47 13.61
CA ILE A 59 0.01 5.46 14.01
C ILE A 59 -0.14 4.99 15.47
N TYR A 60 0.58 3.96 15.88
CA TYR A 60 0.55 3.46 17.26
C TYR A 60 1.14 4.45 18.25
N ILE A 61 2.21 5.16 17.87
CA ILE A 61 2.77 6.24 18.69
C ILE A 61 1.71 7.33 18.88
N LEU A 62 1.08 7.80 17.81
CA LEU A 62 0.04 8.84 17.90
C LEU A 62 -1.15 8.38 18.75
N GLN A 63 -1.63 7.16 18.57
CA GLN A 63 -2.70 6.58 19.40
C GLN A 63 -2.32 6.52 20.88
N SER A 64 -1.07 6.16 21.20
CA SER A 64 -0.58 6.15 22.59
C SER A 64 -0.50 7.54 23.24
N TYR A 65 -0.30 8.60 22.44
CA TYR A 65 -0.29 9.98 22.91
C TYR A 65 -1.71 10.57 23.08
N PHE A 66 -2.64 10.26 22.17
CA PHE A 66 -3.98 10.86 22.15
C PHE A 66 -5.04 10.08 22.94
N SER A 67 -4.78 8.85 23.35
CA SER A 67 -5.67 8.08 24.25
C SER A 67 -4.90 7.43 25.41
N PRO A 68 -4.38 8.24 26.36
CA PRO A 68 -3.58 7.72 27.47
C PRO A 68 -4.36 6.89 28.50
N SER A 69 -5.69 7.02 28.54
CA SER A 69 -6.56 6.38 29.55
C SER A 69 -7.10 5.00 29.14
N THR A 70 -7.09 4.65 27.86
CA THR A 70 -7.66 3.39 27.32
C THR A 70 -6.62 2.42 26.81
N LEU A 71 -5.44 2.87 26.39
CA LEU A 71 -4.32 1.99 26.04
C LEU A 71 -3.33 1.89 27.20
N SER A 72 -3.45 0.82 27.99
CA SER A 72 -2.33 0.44 28.86
C SER A 72 -1.06 0.34 28.00
N LYS A 73 0.10 0.78 28.51
CA LYS A 73 1.39 0.54 27.85
C LYS A 73 1.55 -0.92 27.42
N THR A 74 0.93 -1.83 28.16
CA THR A 74 0.80 -3.26 27.88
C THR A 74 0.04 -3.57 26.60
N ALA A 75 -1.00 -2.84 26.20
CA ALA A 75 -1.70 -3.02 24.92
C ALA A 75 -0.85 -2.54 23.72
N VAL A 76 -0.10 -1.44 23.89
CA VAL A 76 0.88 -0.97 22.90
C VAL A 76 2.02 -1.97 22.74
N ILE A 77 2.55 -2.47 23.86
CA ILE A 77 3.60 -3.50 23.88
C ILE A 77 3.06 -4.84 23.37
N LEU A 78 1.81 -5.19 23.65
CA LEU A 78 1.17 -6.43 23.19
C LEU A 78 0.82 -6.36 21.72
N ALA A 79 0.40 -5.22 21.16
CA ALA A 79 0.24 -5.04 19.70
C ALA A 79 1.59 -5.08 18.98
N LEU A 80 2.61 -4.43 19.55
CA LEU A 80 4.00 -4.56 19.10
C LEU A 80 4.51 -6.01 19.23
N ASN A 81 4.05 -6.78 20.23
CA ASN A 81 4.43 -8.18 20.46
C ASN A 81 3.58 -9.19 19.67
N TYR A 82 2.33 -8.89 19.35
CA TYR A 82 1.44 -9.75 18.57
C TYR A 82 1.89 -9.79 17.11
N HIS A 83 2.47 -8.69 16.63
CA HIS A 83 3.23 -8.67 15.38
C HIS A 83 4.61 -9.34 15.49
N ARG A 84 5.13 -9.61 16.71
CA ARG A 84 6.44 -10.25 16.95
C ARG A 84 6.41 -11.76 17.03
N GLU A 85 5.29 -12.43 17.31
CA GLU A 85 5.29 -13.90 17.51
C GLU A 85 5.55 -14.73 16.23
N GLY A 86 5.77 -14.12 15.06
CA GLY A 86 6.18 -14.89 13.87
C GLY A 86 7.00 -14.19 12.78
N VAL A 87 7.11 -12.85 12.74
CA VAL A 87 7.59 -12.15 11.53
C VAL A 87 8.86 -11.29 11.73
N GLY A 88 9.36 -11.15 12.96
CA GLY A 88 10.63 -10.46 13.23
C GLY A 88 10.68 -9.01 12.70
N LEU A 89 11.89 -8.44 12.57
CA LEU A 89 12.12 -7.08 12.02
C LEU A 89 11.53 -6.87 10.61
N LEU A 90 11.20 -7.95 9.89
CA LEU A 90 10.62 -7.93 8.55
C LEU A 90 9.12 -7.58 8.54
N ALA A 91 8.43 -7.68 9.69
CA ALA A 91 7.04 -7.23 9.83
C ALA A 91 6.90 -5.72 9.55
N ILE A 92 7.96 -4.97 9.81
CA ILE A 92 8.07 -3.53 9.52
C ILE A 92 7.96 -3.25 8.01
N LEU A 93 8.32 -4.22 7.16
CA LEU A 93 8.21 -4.13 5.71
C LEU A 93 6.86 -4.59 5.16
N ILE A 94 5.93 -5.05 6.01
CA ILE A 94 4.56 -5.33 5.55
C ILE A 94 3.97 -4.00 5.07
N PRO A 95 3.59 -3.87 3.79
CA PRO A 95 3.15 -2.59 3.26
C PRO A 95 1.84 -2.19 3.94
N ALA A 96 1.78 -0.95 4.43
CA ALA A 96 0.51 -0.28 4.69
C ALA A 96 -0.16 0.03 3.35
N ALA A 97 -0.92 -0.96 2.84
CA ALA A 97 -1.45 -0.95 1.48
C ALA A 97 -2.23 0.33 1.13
N PRO A 98 -3.09 0.89 2.01
CA PRO A 98 -3.77 2.16 1.73
C PRO A 98 -2.83 3.36 1.57
N ALA A 99 -1.82 3.48 2.44
CA ALA A 99 -0.86 4.58 2.37
C ALA A 99 0.02 4.50 1.11
N VAL A 100 0.52 3.31 0.80
CA VAL A 100 1.30 3.05 -0.43
C VAL A 100 0.42 3.23 -1.66
N GLY A 101 -0.80 2.72 -1.62
CA GLY A 101 -1.75 2.75 -2.72
C GLY A 101 -2.13 4.17 -3.12
N ILE A 102 -2.48 5.03 -2.17
CA ILE A 102 -2.82 6.42 -2.49
C ILE A 102 -1.61 7.22 -2.99
N PHE A 103 -0.41 6.95 -2.44
CA PHE A 103 0.83 7.58 -2.90
C PHE A 103 1.11 7.22 -4.37
N LEU A 104 1.07 5.93 -4.72
CA LEU A 104 1.28 5.46 -6.09
C LEU A 104 0.17 5.92 -7.05
N ALA A 105 -1.08 5.97 -6.58
CA ALA A 105 -2.22 6.48 -7.34
C ALA A 105 -2.00 7.95 -7.76
N PHE A 106 -1.52 8.79 -6.85
CA PHE A 106 -1.19 10.18 -7.16
C PHE A 106 0.12 10.34 -7.94
N LEU A 107 1.09 9.45 -7.76
CA LEU A 107 2.34 9.47 -8.51
C LEU A 107 2.11 9.21 -10.01
N VAL A 108 1.26 8.26 -10.37
CA VAL A 108 1.02 7.86 -11.78
C VAL A 108 -0.17 8.57 -12.42
N ARG A 109 -1.20 8.94 -11.64
CA ARG A 109 -2.44 9.61 -12.09
C ARG A 109 -3.12 8.94 -13.30
N HIS A 110 -3.44 7.65 -13.18
CA HIS A 110 -4.18 6.92 -14.21
C HIS A 110 -5.44 6.28 -13.63
N ARG A 111 -6.61 6.57 -14.21
CA ARG A 111 -7.93 6.19 -13.67
C ARG A 111 -8.03 4.70 -13.32
N ASN A 112 -7.66 3.81 -14.24
CA ASN A 112 -7.80 2.38 -13.99
C ASN A 112 -6.81 1.90 -12.94
N LEU A 113 -5.61 2.49 -12.88
CA LEU A 113 -4.64 2.15 -11.85
C LEU A 113 -5.11 2.60 -10.46
N MET A 114 -5.72 3.78 -10.37
CA MET A 114 -6.32 4.26 -9.12
C MET A 114 -7.41 3.31 -8.63
N LEU A 115 -8.26 2.79 -9.53
CA LEU A 115 -9.26 1.78 -9.17
C LEU A 115 -8.61 0.47 -8.70
N CYS A 116 -7.59 -0.02 -9.40
CA CYS A 116 -6.85 -1.21 -8.99
C CYS A 116 -6.19 -1.05 -7.61
N LEU A 117 -5.54 0.08 -7.36
CA LEU A 117 -4.90 0.39 -6.09
C LEU A 117 -5.91 0.58 -4.96
N ALA A 118 -7.07 1.17 -5.24
CA ALA A 118 -8.16 1.27 -4.27
C ALA A 118 -8.72 -0.10 -3.91
N ALA A 119 -8.96 -0.96 -4.90
CA ALA A 119 -9.39 -2.35 -4.68
C ALA A 119 -8.34 -3.14 -3.89
N TRP A 120 -7.07 -3.01 -4.26
CA TRP A 120 -5.95 -3.63 -3.55
C TRP A 120 -5.88 -3.19 -2.07
N SER A 121 -5.99 -1.89 -1.83
CA SER A 121 -5.99 -1.31 -0.48
C SER A 121 -7.18 -1.81 0.34
N LEU A 122 -8.38 -1.78 -0.22
CA LEU A 122 -9.60 -2.25 0.44
C LEU A 122 -9.53 -3.75 0.76
N LEU A 123 -9.04 -4.58 -0.16
CA LEU A 123 -8.90 -6.02 0.08
C LEU A 123 -7.91 -6.32 1.20
N ASN A 124 -6.74 -5.68 1.21
CA ASN A 124 -5.74 -5.87 2.26
C ASN A 124 -6.18 -5.31 3.62
N SER A 125 -6.93 -4.22 3.65
CA SER A 125 -7.49 -3.70 4.89
C SER A 125 -8.69 -4.52 5.36
N TRP A 126 -9.48 -5.09 4.44
CA TRP A 126 -10.62 -5.93 4.77
C TRP A 126 -10.19 -7.24 5.43
N THR A 127 -9.09 -7.88 4.99
CA THR A 127 -8.60 -9.11 5.66
C THR A 127 -8.29 -8.89 7.14
N ARG A 128 -7.77 -7.71 7.52
CA ARG A 128 -7.51 -7.36 8.92
C ARG A 128 -8.80 -7.26 9.75
N LEU A 129 -9.86 -6.72 9.15
CA LEU A 129 -11.19 -6.65 9.77
C LEU A 129 -11.84 -8.04 9.83
N TYR A 130 -11.74 -8.82 8.76
CA TYR A 130 -12.33 -10.16 8.65
C TYR A 130 -11.73 -11.14 9.68
N LEU A 131 -10.40 -11.14 9.81
CA LEU A 131 -9.68 -11.92 10.81
C LEU A 131 -9.87 -11.41 12.25
N SER A 132 -10.73 -10.40 12.45
CA SER A 132 -11.05 -9.80 13.76
C SER A 132 -9.81 -9.33 14.52
N ILE A 133 -8.76 -8.93 13.80
CA ILE A 133 -7.51 -8.42 14.37
C ILE A 133 -7.72 -7.02 14.97
N VAL A 134 -8.65 -6.25 14.37
CA VAL A 134 -8.89 -4.84 14.68
C VAL A 134 -10.39 -4.59 14.75
N SER A 135 -10.85 -3.76 15.69
CA SER A 135 -12.26 -3.39 15.76
C SER A 135 -12.68 -2.52 14.56
N PRO A 136 -13.96 -2.51 14.16
CA PRO A 136 -14.40 -1.71 13.00
C PRO A 136 -14.08 -0.21 13.11
N LEU A 137 -14.08 0.34 14.34
CA LEU A 137 -13.75 1.74 14.61
C LEU A 137 -12.26 2.01 14.44
N GLU A 138 -11.41 1.13 14.98
CA GLU A 138 -9.96 1.22 14.81
C GLU A 138 -9.57 1.04 13.34
N TRP A 139 -10.20 0.10 12.64
CA TRP A 139 -9.99 -0.13 11.21
C TRP A 139 -10.27 1.13 10.39
N GLY A 140 -11.39 1.82 10.64
CA GLY A 140 -11.73 3.04 9.93
C GLY A 140 -10.74 4.18 10.20
N SER A 141 -10.33 4.32 11.47
CA SER A 141 -9.34 5.32 11.89
C SER A 141 -7.98 5.09 11.24
N GLU A 142 -7.49 3.85 11.26
CA GLU A 142 -6.23 3.45 10.63
C GLU A 142 -6.27 3.67 9.12
N PHE A 143 -7.33 3.21 8.44
CA PHE A 143 -7.47 3.35 7.00
C PHE A 143 -7.45 4.83 6.56
N ILE A 144 -8.18 5.69 7.26
CA ILE A 144 -8.18 7.14 7.00
C ILE A 144 -6.80 7.74 7.29
N GLY A 145 -6.17 7.37 8.41
CA GLY A 145 -4.83 7.82 8.78
C GLY A 145 -3.77 7.46 7.73
N GLU A 146 -3.82 6.24 7.21
CA GLU A 146 -2.94 5.75 6.14
C GLU A 146 -3.17 6.51 4.82
N LEU A 147 -4.44 6.75 4.43
CA LEU A 147 -4.74 7.56 3.25
C LEU A 147 -4.22 8.99 3.37
N LEU A 148 -4.34 9.60 4.56
CA LEU A 148 -3.80 10.93 4.84
C LEU A 148 -2.27 10.93 4.79
N LEU A 149 -1.62 9.93 5.38
CA LEU A 149 -0.17 9.78 5.36
C LEU A 149 0.37 9.64 3.93
N GLY A 150 -0.20 8.74 3.12
CA GLY A 150 0.24 8.57 1.73
C GLY A 150 0.04 9.83 0.90
N SER A 151 -1.07 10.54 1.12
CA SER A 151 -1.34 11.84 0.48
C SER A 151 -0.31 12.90 0.89
N LEU A 152 0.04 12.96 2.18
CA LEU A 152 1.06 13.86 2.72
C LEU A 152 2.44 13.55 2.11
N MET A 153 2.81 12.28 2.00
CA MET A 153 4.07 11.84 1.39
C MET A 153 4.14 12.20 -0.09
N TYR A 154 3.01 12.17 -0.81
CA TYR A 154 2.95 12.66 -2.19
C TYR A 154 3.11 14.19 -2.27
N ILE A 155 2.52 14.96 -1.35
CA ILE A 155 2.75 16.41 -1.29
C ILE A 155 4.22 16.71 -1.00
N LEU A 156 4.85 15.94 -0.11
CA LEU A 156 6.27 16.04 0.19
C LEU A 156 7.12 15.71 -1.04
N PHE A 157 6.77 14.65 -1.79
CA PHE A 157 7.38 14.32 -3.07
C PHE A 157 7.33 15.51 -4.02
N LEU A 158 6.16 16.14 -4.23
CA LEU A 158 6.04 17.31 -5.11
C LEU A 158 6.93 18.48 -4.67
N LYS A 159 7.04 18.74 -3.36
CA LYS A 159 7.89 19.82 -2.83
C LYS A 159 9.38 19.53 -3.05
N LEU A 160 9.81 18.30 -2.82
CA LEU A 160 11.21 17.89 -2.97
C LEU A 160 11.61 17.74 -4.44
N HIS A 161 10.73 17.17 -5.26
CA HIS A 161 10.93 17.04 -6.70
C HIS A 161 11.14 18.40 -7.38
N LYS A 162 10.34 19.42 -7.02
CA LYS A 162 10.54 20.80 -7.51
C LYS A 162 11.90 21.41 -7.16
N ARG A 163 12.54 20.96 -6.07
CA ARG A 163 13.89 21.42 -5.68
C ARG A 163 14.99 20.70 -6.42
N ILE A 164 14.74 19.45 -6.83
CA ILE A 164 15.73 18.58 -7.48
C ILE A 164 15.74 18.81 -9.00
N ASN A 165 14.58 19.11 -9.59
CA ASN A 165 14.43 19.12 -11.05
C ASN A 165 14.36 20.53 -11.64
N SER A 166 15.43 20.91 -12.34
CA SER A 166 15.43 21.90 -13.42
C SER A 166 15.63 21.15 -14.74
N SER A 167 14.63 21.18 -15.61
CA SER A 167 14.58 20.65 -16.99
C SER A 167 14.58 19.11 -17.18
N HIS A 168 13.55 18.60 -17.86
CA HIS A 168 13.52 17.27 -18.45
C HIS A 168 13.38 17.36 -19.97
N LEU A 169 14.19 16.59 -20.70
CA LEU A 169 14.08 16.37 -22.13
C LEU A 169 12.86 15.49 -22.42
N VAL A 170 11.89 16.05 -23.15
CA VAL A 170 10.66 15.40 -23.57
C VAL A 170 10.98 14.35 -24.63
N ARG A 171 10.68 13.07 -24.37
CA ARG A 171 10.70 12.04 -25.42
C ARG A 171 9.38 12.12 -26.20
N ILE A 172 9.49 12.45 -27.49
CA ILE A 172 8.43 13.09 -28.31
C ILE A 172 7.29 12.13 -28.76
N HIS A 173 7.40 10.80 -28.57
CA HIS A 173 6.55 9.83 -29.30
C HIS A 173 5.70 8.85 -28.46
N ALA A 174 5.53 9.01 -27.14
CA ALA A 174 4.70 8.11 -26.34
C ALA A 174 3.48 8.84 -25.72
N VAL A 175 2.30 8.22 -25.78
CA VAL A 175 1.12 8.67 -25.02
C VAL A 175 1.42 8.46 -23.53
N ARG A 176 1.26 9.52 -22.74
CA ARG A 176 1.68 9.58 -21.33
C ARG A 176 0.54 10.04 -20.41
N THR A 177 0.61 9.65 -19.15
CA THR A 177 -0.25 10.15 -18.07
C THR A 177 0.08 11.62 -17.75
N LEU A 178 -0.78 12.26 -16.94
CA LEU A 178 -0.58 13.65 -16.48
C LEU A 178 0.74 13.87 -15.71
N THR A 179 1.35 12.83 -15.16
CA THR A 179 2.63 12.89 -14.45
C THR A 179 3.82 12.38 -15.27
N GLY A 180 3.60 12.04 -16.55
CA GLY A 180 4.67 11.69 -17.49
C GLY A 180 4.95 10.19 -17.66
N TYR A 181 4.18 9.32 -17.02
CA TYR A 181 4.33 7.87 -17.16
C TYR A 181 3.78 7.38 -18.51
N SER A 182 4.46 6.44 -19.16
CA SER A 182 3.99 5.79 -20.38
C SER A 182 2.68 5.02 -20.14
N GLU A 183 1.65 5.28 -20.93
CA GLU A 183 0.36 4.57 -20.85
C GLU A 183 0.51 3.06 -21.02
N ALA A 184 1.41 2.62 -21.90
CA ALA A 184 1.68 1.20 -22.11
C ALA A 184 2.24 0.53 -20.84
N ASP A 185 3.10 1.23 -20.11
CA ASP A 185 3.73 0.71 -18.90
C ASP A 185 2.71 0.65 -17.76
N VAL A 186 1.86 1.66 -17.66
CA VAL A 186 0.75 1.66 -16.68
C VAL A 186 -0.24 0.55 -16.97
N ARG A 187 -0.54 0.26 -18.24
CA ARG A 187 -1.40 -0.87 -18.64
C ARG A 187 -0.81 -2.21 -18.22
N LEU A 188 0.52 -2.37 -18.21
CA LEU A 188 1.15 -3.59 -17.68
C LEU A 188 0.85 -3.79 -16.19
N ILE A 189 0.89 -2.71 -15.39
CA ILE A 189 0.53 -2.78 -13.97
C ILE A 189 -0.95 -3.10 -13.78
N VAL A 190 -1.83 -2.47 -14.58
CA VAL A 190 -3.28 -2.72 -14.52
C VAL A 190 -3.60 -4.16 -14.88
N LEU A 191 -2.99 -4.69 -15.95
CA LEU A 191 -3.12 -6.10 -16.33
C LEU A 191 -2.56 -7.02 -15.23
N GLY A 192 -1.42 -6.66 -14.65
CA GLY A 192 -0.83 -7.37 -13.52
C GLY A 192 -1.80 -7.48 -12.34
N HIS A 193 -2.44 -6.38 -11.94
CA HIS A 193 -3.48 -6.41 -10.89
C HIS A 193 -4.65 -7.33 -11.27
N ALA A 194 -5.16 -7.21 -12.50
CA ALA A 194 -6.28 -8.02 -12.94
C ALA A 194 -5.95 -9.52 -12.88
N LEU A 195 -4.75 -9.91 -13.34
CA LEU A 195 -4.28 -11.29 -13.27
C LEU A 195 -4.06 -11.75 -11.83
N THR A 196 -3.50 -10.91 -10.96
CA THR A 196 -3.33 -11.23 -9.54
C THR A 196 -4.69 -11.42 -8.86
N PHE A 197 -5.68 -10.57 -9.12
CA PHE A 197 -7.02 -10.72 -8.56
C PHE A 197 -7.74 -11.97 -9.07
N LEU A 198 -7.59 -12.30 -10.37
CA LEU A 198 -8.11 -13.55 -10.93
C LEU A 198 -7.45 -14.77 -10.30
N LEU A 199 -6.12 -14.74 -10.11
CA LEU A 199 -5.39 -15.81 -9.44
C LEU A 199 -5.86 -16.00 -8.00
N ILE A 200 -6.01 -14.91 -7.25
CA ILE A 200 -6.52 -14.96 -5.86
C ILE A 200 -7.92 -15.55 -5.82
N ALA A 201 -8.83 -15.11 -6.70
CA ALA A 201 -10.19 -15.65 -6.77
C ALA A 201 -10.21 -17.14 -7.13
N PHE A 202 -9.34 -17.56 -8.06
CA PHE A 202 -9.19 -18.96 -8.45
C PHE A 202 -8.64 -19.82 -7.31
N LEU A 203 -7.59 -19.36 -6.62
CA LEU A 203 -7.03 -20.06 -5.46
C LEU A 203 -8.08 -20.19 -4.35
N ALA A 204 -8.79 -19.11 -4.02
CA ALA A 204 -9.84 -19.10 -3.00
C ALA A 204 -11.04 -19.99 -3.35
N PHE A 205 -11.25 -20.31 -4.64
CA PHE A 205 -12.28 -21.25 -5.07
C PHE A 205 -11.82 -22.72 -4.94
N LEU A 206 -10.52 -22.98 -5.02
CA LEU A 206 -9.95 -24.31 -4.96
C LEU A 206 -9.70 -24.82 -3.52
N SER A 207 -9.49 -23.91 -2.58
CA SER A 207 -9.28 -24.21 -1.15
C SER A 207 -10.58 -24.22 -0.35
#